data_AF-A0A2D5S2R7-F1
#
_entry.id   AF-A0A2D5S2R7-F1
#
_cell.length_a   1.000
_cell.length_b   1.000
_cell.length_c   1.000
_cell.angle_alpha   90.00
_cell.angle_beta   90.00
_cell.angle_gamma   90.00
#
_symmetry.space_group_name_H-M   'P 1'
#
loop_
_entity.id
_entity.type
_entity.pdbx_description
1 polymer ?
#
loop_
_entity_poly.entity_id
_entity_poly.type
_entity_poly.pdbx_seq_one_letter_code
_entity_poly.pdbx_strand_id
1 'polypeptide(L)'
;MNKLAAKPRQPTAAELNGYYQLQWQKLPDEIKQQLLPLGGGALSKERLAELQNAWFRYFQQHDPHRWLSKTKLPTLVLYGSKDVQLDAEINIAAIEQALQQARNTQYKVIQLQGLNHLFQEADTGRWDEYASISQTLSPMLLSNLADWLLQITMQKAPELK
;
A
#
# COMPACT_ATOMS: atom_id res chain seq x y z
N MET A 1 -14.12 -6.23 -5.21
CA MET A 1 -14.15 -6.42 -3.75
C MET A 1 -14.36 -7.88 -3.39
N ASN A 2 -13.58 -8.43 -2.45
CA ASN A 2 -13.71 -9.81 -1.97
C ASN A 2 -15.07 -10.00 -1.25
N LYS A 3 -15.91 -10.92 -1.73
CA LYS A 3 -17.26 -11.19 -1.16
C LYS A 3 -17.22 -11.57 0.33
N LEU A 4 -16.12 -12.16 0.80
CA LEU A 4 -15.96 -12.48 2.22
C LEU A 4 -15.69 -11.24 3.09
N ALA A 5 -14.96 -10.25 2.56
CA ALA A 5 -14.67 -9.01 3.28
C ALA A 5 -15.92 -8.14 3.45
N ALA A 6 -16.95 -8.30 2.60
CA ALA A 6 -18.21 -7.56 2.69
C ALA A 6 -19.19 -8.11 3.74
N LYS A 7 -18.90 -9.26 4.37
CA LYS A 7 -19.81 -9.84 5.38
C LYS A 7 -19.87 -9.00 6.67
N PRO A 8 -21.00 -9.01 7.40
CA PRO A 8 -21.17 -8.26 8.65
C PRO A 8 -20.42 -8.89 9.84
N ARG A 9 -20.01 -10.15 9.74
CA ARG A 9 -19.14 -10.84 10.71
C ARG A 9 -17.81 -11.27 10.08
N GLN A 10 -16.83 -11.58 10.92
CA GLN A 10 -15.60 -12.20 10.44
C GLN A 10 -15.90 -13.55 9.79
N PRO A 11 -15.21 -13.88 8.68
CA PRO A 11 -15.33 -15.20 8.07
C PRO A 11 -14.72 -16.27 8.97
N THR A 12 -15.33 -17.45 8.98
CA THR A 12 -14.75 -18.62 9.67
C THR A 12 -13.57 -19.16 8.85
N ALA A 13 -12.70 -19.95 9.49
CA ALA A 13 -11.60 -20.62 8.80
C ALA A 13 -12.11 -21.52 7.66
N ALA A 14 -13.26 -22.17 7.83
CA ALA A 14 -13.90 -22.97 6.79
C ALA A 14 -14.34 -22.13 5.58
N GLU A 15 -14.90 -20.93 5.82
CA GLU A 15 -15.28 -20.01 4.74
C GLU A 15 -14.05 -19.49 3.98
N LEU A 16 -12.98 -19.13 4.69
CA LEU A 16 -11.71 -18.68 4.10
C LEU A 16 -11.06 -19.78 3.26
N ASN A 17 -10.95 -20.99 3.82
CA ASN A 17 -10.39 -22.14 3.11
C ASN A 17 -11.22 -22.52 1.89
N GLY A 18 -12.55 -22.56 2.02
CA GLY A 18 -13.45 -22.87 0.91
C GLY A 18 -13.31 -21.86 -0.23
N TYR A 19 -13.27 -20.56 0.10
CA TYR A 19 -13.05 -19.52 -0.91
C TYR A 19 -11.67 -19.62 -1.55
N TYR A 20 -10.62 -19.81 -0.75
CA TYR A 20 -9.26 -19.96 -1.25
C TYR A 20 -9.15 -21.15 -2.21
N GLN A 21 -9.67 -22.32 -1.83
CA GLN A 21 -9.64 -23.52 -2.69
C GLN A 21 -10.41 -23.30 -4.00
N LEU A 22 -11.55 -22.62 -3.95
CA LEU A 22 -12.29 -22.26 -5.16
C LEU A 22 -11.48 -21.35 -6.10
N GLN A 23 -10.71 -20.39 -5.56
CA GLN A 23 -9.84 -19.55 -6.39
C GLN A 23 -8.63 -20.34 -6.90
N TRP A 24 -8.02 -21.15 -6.04
CA TRP A 24 -6.87 -21.99 -6.37
C TRP A 24 -7.17 -22.92 -7.55
N GLN A 25 -8.34 -23.57 -7.56
CA GLN A 25 -8.76 -24.46 -8.63
C GLN A 25 -8.88 -23.77 -10.00
N LYS A 26 -9.21 -22.47 -10.03
CA LYS A 26 -9.37 -21.69 -11.27
C LYS A 26 -8.04 -21.28 -11.90
N LEU A 27 -6.94 -21.35 -11.15
CA LEU A 27 -5.63 -21.00 -11.68
C LEU A 27 -5.18 -22.05 -12.69
N PRO A 28 -4.51 -21.65 -13.79
CA PRO A 28 -3.82 -22.58 -14.68
C PRO A 28 -2.77 -23.39 -13.92
N ASP A 29 -2.53 -24.63 -14.33
CA ASP A 29 -1.61 -25.51 -13.62
C ASP A 29 -0.18 -24.98 -13.61
N GLU A 30 0.25 -24.30 -14.69
CA GLU A 30 1.54 -23.61 -14.73
C GLU A 30 1.69 -22.58 -13.61
N ILE A 31 0.64 -21.77 -13.36
CA ILE A 31 0.63 -20.78 -12.28
C ILE A 31 0.62 -21.49 -10.91
N LYS A 32 -0.13 -22.58 -10.76
CA LYS A 32 -0.11 -23.37 -9.52
C LYS A 32 1.29 -23.89 -9.22
N GLN A 33 2.02 -24.41 -10.22
CA GLN A 33 3.39 -24.90 -10.05
C GLN A 33 4.34 -23.79 -9.61
N GLN A 34 4.18 -22.57 -10.12
CA GLN A 34 4.99 -21.42 -9.70
C GLN A 34 4.67 -20.95 -8.27
N LEU A 35 3.41 -21.04 -7.85
CA LEU A 35 2.96 -20.57 -6.54
C LEU A 35 3.16 -21.59 -5.41
N LEU A 36 3.19 -22.89 -5.70
CA LEU A 36 3.37 -23.94 -4.69
C LEU A 36 4.62 -23.73 -3.82
N PRO A 37 5.82 -23.47 -4.38
CA PRO A 37 7.03 -23.18 -3.58
C PRO A 37 6.92 -21.91 -2.72
N LEU A 38 6.01 -21.00 -3.07
CA LEU A 38 5.78 -19.73 -2.35
C LEU A 38 4.67 -19.86 -1.29
N GLY A 39 4.20 -21.08 -1.00
CA GLY A 39 3.12 -21.32 -0.03
C GLY A 39 1.71 -21.33 -0.63
N GLY A 40 1.58 -21.47 -1.95
CA GLY A 40 0.31 -21.74 -2.62
C GLY A 40 -0.25 -23.13 -2.31
N GLY A 41 -1.50 -23.39 -2.69
CA GLY A 41 -2.17 -24.69 -2.53
C GLY A 41 -3.00 -24.84 -1.25
N ALA A 42 -2.56 -24.26 -0.14
CA ALA A 42 -3.32 -24.24 1.10
C ALA A 42 -3.03 -22.98 1.92
N LEU A 43 -4.02 -22.54 2.71
CA LEU A 43 -3.77 -21.50 3.72
C LEU A 43 -3.16 -22.16 4.97
N SER A 44 -2.03 -21.64 5.43
CA SER A 44 -1.45 -22.04 6.71
C SER A 44 -2.31 -21.59 7.89
N LYS A 45 -2.08 -22.15 9.08
CA LYS A 45 -2.79 -21.74 10.30
C LYS A 45 -2.51 -20.28 10.64
N GLU A 46 -1.28 -19.84 10.42
CA GLU A 46 -0.81 -18.47 10.65
C GLU A 46 -1.52 -17.51 9.70
N ARG A 47 -1.62 -17.87 8.41
CA ARG A 47 -2.34 -17.06 7.43
C ARG A 47 -3.83 -16.99 7.73
N LEU A 48 -4.45 -18.09 8.17
CA LEU A 48 -5.84 -18.08 8.63
C LEU A 48 -6.02 -17.16 9.84
N ALA A 49 -5.14 -17.23 10.83
CA ALA A 49 -5.19 -16.36 12.01
C ALA A 49 -5.06 -14.87 11.63
N GLU A 50 -4.17 -14.54 10.68
CA GLU A 50 -4.03 -13.18 10.15
C GLU A 50 -5.30 -12.71 9.43
N LEU A 51 -5.86 -13.53 8.54
CA LEU A 51 -7.09 -13.20 7.80
C LEU A 51 -8.32 -13.08 8.70
N GLN A 52 -8.32 -13.77 9.85
CA GLN A 52 -9.35 -13.68 10.88
C GLN A 52 -9.06 -12.59 11.92
N ASN A 53 -7.94 -11.87 11.81
CA ASN A 53 -7.64 -10.77 12.72
C ASN A 53 -8.63 -9.60 12.48
N ALA A 54 -9.13 -9.01 13.57
CA ALA A 54 -9.99 -7.83 13.51
C ALA A 54 -9.33 -6.65 12.78
N TRP A 55 -8.02 -6.46 12.96
CA TRP A 55 -7.25 -5.46 12.23
C TRP A 55 -7.26 -5.73 10.73
N PHE A 56 -7.03 -6.97 10.29
CA PHE A 56 -7.00 -7.30 8.86
C PHE A 56 -8.36 -7.07 8.20
N ARG A 57 -9.46 -7.38 8.91
CA ARG A 57 -10.81 -7.07 8.45
C ARG A 57 -11.03 -5.57 8.31
N TYR A 58 -10.61 -4.78 9.30
CA TYR A 58 -10.67 -3.32 9.22
C TYR A 58 -9.88 -2.82 8.00
N PHE A 59 -8.63 -3.27 7.85
CA PHE A 59 -7.76 -2.90 6.74
C PHE A 59 -8.42 -3.14 5.37
N GLN A 60 -9.02 -4.33 5.16
CA GLN A 60 -9.70 -4.69 3.92
C GLN A 60 -10.95 -3.85 3.60
N GLN A 61 -11.60 -3.29 4.63
CA GLN A 61 -12.79 -2.46 4.50
C GLN A 61 -12.47 -0.97 4.59
N HIS A 62 -11.23 -0.62 4.93
CA HIS A 62 -10.84 0.75 5.14
C HIS A 62 -10.91 1.50 3.82
N ASP A 63 -11.62 2.62 3.84
CA ASP A 63 -11.71 3.54 2.72
C ASP A 63 -10.99 4.85 3.08
N PRO A 64 -9.73 5.04 2.63
CA PRO A 64 -8.97 6.27 2.85
C PRO A 64 -9.66 7.51 2.27
N HIS A 65 -10.47 7.35 1.22
CA HIS A 65 -11.13 8.47 0.55
C HIS A 65 -11.99 9.29 1.51
N ARG A 66 -12.65 8.64 2.49
CA ARG A 66 -13.46 9.29 3.53
C ARG A 66 -12.71 10.38 4.30
N TRP A 67 -11.40 10.22 4.45
CA TRP A 67 -10.53 11.14 5.19
C TRP A 67 -9.80 12.08 4.23
N LEU A 68 -9.21 11.53 3.17
CA LEU A 68 -8.47 12.30 2.17
C LEU A 68 -9.34 13.39 1.50
N SER A 69 -10.63 13.09 1.25
CA SER A 69 -11.61 14.07 0.70
C SER A 69 -11.93 15.24 1.63
N LYS A 70 -11.38 15.25 2.84
CA LYS A 70 -11.52 16.33 3.83
C LYS A 70 -10.16 16.91 4.24
N THR A 71 -9.05 16.35 3.76
CA THR A 71 -7.69 16.76 4.13
C THR A 71 -7.33 18.07 3.44
N LYS A 72 -7.19 19.15 4.22
CA LYS A 72 -6.74 20.47 3.75
C LYS A 72 -5.30 20.82 4.17
N LEU A 73 -4.65 19.93 4.92
CA LEU A 73 -3.25 20.12 5.32
C LEU A 73 -2.33 19.92 4.12
N PRO A 74 -1.16 20.58 4.07
CA PRO A 74 -0.17 20.30 3.05
C PRO A 74 0.15 18.81 3.00
N THR A 75 0.04 18.20 1.82
CA THR A 75 0.11 16.75 1.67
C THR A 75 1.16 16.36 0.64
N LEU A 76 2.14 15.55 1.04
CA LEU A 76 3.08 14.93 0.13
C LEU A 76 2.72 13.46 -0.07
N VAL A 77 2.59 13.06 -1.32
CA VAL A 77 2.29 11.68 -1.74
C VAL A 77 3.52 11.12 -2.43
N LEU A 78 4.04 10.00 -1.93
CA LEU A 78 5.28 9.39 -2.40
C LEU A 78 5.04 7.95 -2.82
N TYR A 79 5.61 7.56 -3.96
CA TYR A 79 5.62 6.19 -4.46
C TYR A 79 7.03 5.79 -4.89
N GLY A 80 7.40 4.51 -4.72
CA GLY A 80 8.59 3.93 -5.35
C GLY A 80 8.26 3.40 -6.74
N SER A 81 9.10 3.65 -7.74
CA SER A 81 8.83 3.17 -9.11
C SER A 81 8.98 1.65 -9.29
N LYS A 82 9.59 0.96 -8.32
CA LYS A 82 9.70 -0.50 -8.25
C LYS A 82 8.79 -1.07 -7.15
N ASP A 83 7.81 -0.31 -6.67
CA ASP A 83 6.78 -0.88 -5.81
C ASP A 83 5.92 -1.86 -6.63
N VAL A 84 6.02 -3.15 -6.29
CA VAL A 84 5.23 -4.24 -6.88
C VAL A 84 4.06 -4.67 -6.00
N GLN A 85 3.92 -4.07 -4.81
CA GLN A 85 2.83 -4.35 -3.88
C GLN A 85 1.62 -3.45 -4.12
N LEU A 86 1.85 -2.26 -4.69
CA LEU A 86 0.81 -1.27 -4.93
C LEU A 86 0.93 -0.65 -6.33
N ASP A 87 -0.19 -0.63 -7.07
CA ASP A 87 -0.27 0.06 -8.36
C ASP A 87 -0.26 1.59 -8.15
N ALA A 88 0.83 2.25 -8.53
CA ALA A 88 0.97 3.68 -8.30
C ALA A 88 -0.06 4.51 -9.07
N GLU A 89 -0.35 4.18 -10.33
CA GLU A 89 -1.21 5.00 -11.21
C GLU A 89 -2.64 5.07 -10.67
N ILE A 90 -3.22 3.91 -10.34
CA ILE A 90 -4.60 3.84 -9.84
C ILE A 90 -4.71 4.55 -8.48
N ASN A 91 -3.71 4.37 -7.60
CA ASN A 91 -3.76 4.98 -6.28
C ASN A 91 -3.50 6.48 -6.32
N ILE A 92 -2.56 6.97 -7.14
CA ILE A 92 -2.30 8.40 -7.33
C ILE A 92 -3.57 9.09 -7.83
N ALA A 93 -4.22 8.55 -8.87
CA ALA A 93 -5.44 9.12 -9.41
C ALA A 93 -6.55 9.24 -8.35
N ALA A 94 -6.74 8.19 -7.54
CA ALA A 94 -7.74 8.19 -6.46
C ALA A 94 -7.41 9.20 -5.34
N ILE A 95 -6.13 9.32 -4.96
CA ILE A 95 -5.68 10.27 -3.95
C ILE A 95 -5.84 11.71 -4.45
N GLU A 96 -5.43 12.00 -5.68
CA GLU A 96 -5.57 13.33 -6.27
C GLU A 96 -7.04 13.75 -6.37
N GLN A 97 -7.92 12.86 -6.83
CA GLN A 97 -9.35 13.11 -6.87
C GLN A 97 -9.90 13.47 -5.47
N ALA A 98 -9.49 12.73 -4.43
CA ALA A 98 -9.89 13.01 -3.06
C ALA A 98 -9.39 14.39 -2.59
N LEU A 99 -8.11 14.70 -2.79
CA LEU A 99 -7.51 15.98 -2.38
C LEU A 99 -8.12 17.17 -3.13
N GLN A 100 -8.46 17.00 -4.42
CA GLN A 100 -9.20 17.99 -5.20
C GLN A 100 -10.60 18.22 -4.64
N GLN A 101 -11.33 17.15 -4.27
CA GLN A 101 -12.62 17.27 -3.59
C GLN A 101 -12.51 18.02 -2.25
N ALA A 102 -11.41 17.82 -1.52
CA ALA A 102 -11.13 18.56 -0.29
C ALA A 102 -10.83 20.06 -0.54
N ARG A 103 -10.66 20.46 -1.81
CA ARG A 103 -10.13 21.76 -2.25
C ARG A 103 -8.75 22.02 -1.66
N ASN A 104 -7.93 20.98 -1.55
CA ASN A 104 -6.55 21.11 -1.12
C ASN A 104 -5.70 21.61 -2.30
N THR A 105 -5.13 22.80 -2.16
CA THR A 105 -4.27 23.41 -3.18
C THR A 105 -2.77 23.25 -2.88
N GLN A 106 -2.43 22.60 -1.77
CA GLN A 106 -1.05 22.44 -1.30
C GLN A 106 -0.69 20.96 -1.22
N TYR A 107 -0.80 20.24 -2.33
CA TYR A 107 -0.35 18.86 -2.41
C TYR A 107 0.70 18.66 -3.50
N LYS A 108 1.55 17.65 -3.33
CA LYS A 108 2.57 17.23 -4.30
C LYS A 108 2.60 15.71 -4.37
N VAL A 109 2.69 15.18 -5.58
CA VAL A 109 2.87 13.75 -5.84
C VAL A 109 4.26 13.54 -6.46
N ILE A 110 5.01 12.57 -5.96
CA ILE A 110 6.33 12.22 -6.48
C ILE A 110 6.46 10.70 -6.58
N GLN A 111 6.86 10.21 -7.75
CA GLN A 111 7.30 8.84 -7.94
C GLN A 111 8.84 8.82 -7.97
N LEU A 112 9.43 8.13 -7.00
CA LEU A 112 10.86 8.05 -6.78
C LEU A 112 11.42 6.86 -7.57
N GLN A 113 12.25 7.17 -8.57
CA GLN A 113 12.78 6.18 -9.50
C GLN A 113 13.69 5.17 -8.79
N GLY A 114 13.48 3.87 -9.05
CA GLY A 114 14.33 2.79 -8.54
C GLY A 114 14.04 2.36 -7.11
N LEU A 115 13.04 2.95 -6.43
CA LEU A 115 12.70 2.58 -5.07
C LEU A 115 11.59 1.52 -5.00
N ASN A 116 11.72 0.56 -4.07
CA ASN A 116 10.69 -0.44 -3.77
C ASN A 116 9.60 0.11 -2.83
N HIS A 117 8.71 -0.78 -2.39
CA HIS A 117 7.62 -0.48 -1.45
C HIS A 117 8.09 0.14 -0.12
N LEU A 118 9.28 -0.23 0.35
CA LEU A 118 9.87 0.26 1.60
C LEU A 118 10.72 1.52 1.38
N PHE A 119 10.70 2.09 0.18
CA PHE A 119 11.55 3.20 -0.25
C PHE A 119 13.06 2.92 -0.16
N GLN A 120 13.44 1.67 -0.39
CA GLN A 120 14.84 1.27 -0.56
C GLN A 120 15.18 1.21 -2.05
N GLU A 121 16.42 1.53 -2.41
CA GLU A 121 16.97 1.23 -3.73
C GLU A 121 16.95 -0.27 -3.96
N ALA A 122 16.37 -0.66 -5.09
CA ALA A 122 15.99 -2.03 -5.37
C ALA A 122 16.33 -2.39 -6.81
N ASP A 123 16.56 -3.67 -7.07
CA ASP A 123 16.75 -4.19 -8.42
C ASP A 123 15.41 -4.62 -9.01
N THR A 124 14.61 -5.38 -8.25
CA THR A 124 13.34 -5.95 -8.71
C THR A 124 12.13 -5.38 -7.96
N GLY A 125 12.30 -4.91 -6.73
CA GLY A 125 11.23 -4.41 -5.87
C GLY A 125 10.47 -5.49 -5.09
N ARG A 126 10.76 -6.76 -5.36
CA ARG A 126 10.09 -7.91 -4.76
C ARG A 126 10.45 -8.05 -3.27
N TRP A 127 9.59 -8.71 -2.49
CA TRP A 127 9.85 -8.88 -1.06
C TRP A 127 11.04 -9.78 -0.72
N ASP A 128 11.47 -10.64 -1.65
CA ASP A 128 12.51 -11.64 -1.42
C ASP A 128 13.91 -11.02 -1.43
N GLU A 129 14.09 -9.84 -2.05
CA GLU A 129 15.34 -9.07 -1.95
C GLU A 129 15.44 -8.24 -0.65
N TYR A 130 14.35 -8.00 0.10
CA TYR A 130 14.37 -7.09 1.26
C TYR A 130 15.41 -7.48 2.31
N ALA A 131 15.58 -8.78 2.57
CA ALA A 131 16.55 -9.29 3.54
C ALA A 131 18.02 -9.09 3.09
N SER A 132 18.25 -8.89 1.78
CA SER A 132 19.58 -8.66 1.22
C SER A 132 19.95 -7.18 1.12
N ILE A 133 18.96 -6.28 1.19
CA ILE A 133 19.16 -4.83 1.11
C ILE A 133 19.49 -4.30 2.50
N SER A 134 20.70 -3.78 2.68
CA SER A 134 21.14 -3.20 3.96
C SER A 134 20.62 -1.78 4.21
N GLN A 135 20.21 -1.07 3.16
CA GLN A 135 19.66 0.28 3.24
C GLN A 135 18.31 0.27 3.98
N THR A 136 18.10 1.17 4.94
CA THR A 136 16.79 1.31 5.60
C THR A 136 15.84 2.17 4.78
N LEU A 137 16.28 3.38 4.38
CA LEU A 137 15.55 4.30 3.52
C LEU A 137 16.54 4.95 2.55
N SER A 138 16.14 5.18 1.29
CA SER A 138 17.02 5.84 0.31
C SER A 138 17.29 7.30 0.67
N PRO A 139 18.54 7.79 0.53
CA PRO A 139 18.85 9.21 0.63
C PRO A 139 17.98 10.08 -0.29
N MET A 140 17.56 9.55 -1.45
CA MET A 140 16.67 10.26 -2.36
C MET A 140 15.29 10.53 -1.74
N LEU A 141 14.73 9.54 -1.02
CA LEU A 141 13.50 9.73 -0.25
C LEU A 141 13.70 10.83 0.81
N LEU A 142 14.77 10.72 1.60
CA LEU A 142 15.04 11.64 2.72
C LEU A 142 15.22 13.08 2.24
N SER A 143 15.91 13.29 1.11
CA SER A 143 16.06 14.62 0.50
C SER A 143 14.70 15.19 0.09
N ASN A 144 13.86 14.43 -0.63
CA ASN A 144 12.54 14.90 -1.06
C ASN A 144 11.61 15.22 0.12
N LEU A 145 11.68 14.43 1.19
CA LEU A 145 10.96 14.71 2.44
C LEU A 145 11.43 16.01 3.08
N ALA A 146 12.75 16.19 3.24
CA ALA A 146 13.33 17.39 3.83
C ALA A 146 12.99 18.64 3.02
N ASP A 147 13.17 18.58 1.69
CA ASP A 147 12.87 19.69 0.77
C ASP A 147 11.40 20.10 0.86
N TRP A 148 10.48 19.12 0.86
CA TRP A 148 9.05 19.40 1.01
C TRP A 148 8.74 20.05 2.35
N LEU A 149 9.27 19.51 3.45
CA LEU A 149 9.05 20.06 4.80
C LEU A 149 9.55 21.49 4.91
N LEU A 150 10.75 21.78 4.39
CA LEU A 150 11.30 23.14 4.35
C LEU A 150 10.41 24.07 3.51
N GLN A 151 9.97 23.61 2.33
CA GLN A 151 9.08 24.38 1.45
C GLN A 151 7.77 24.77 2.17
N ILE A 152 7.11 23.85 2.87
CA ILE A 152 5.80 24.12 3.49
C ILE A 152 5.88 24.87 4.83
N THR A 153 7.04 24.83 5.51
CA THR A 153 7.23 25.50 6.81
C THR A 153 7.90 26.86 6.69
N MET A 154 8.89 27.02 5.80
CA MET A 154 9.61 28.29 5.62
C MET A 154 8.79 29.34 4.86
N GLN A 155 7.81 28.94 4.05
CA GLN A 155 6.86 29.86 3.43
C GLN A 155 5.84 30.47 4.42
N LYS A 156 5.75 29.96 5.65
CA LYS A 156 4.77 30.36 6.66
C LYS A 156 5.36 31.08 7.87
N ALA A 157 6.62 31.57 7.80
CA ALA A 157 7.13 32.42 8.87
C ALA A 157 6.23 33.66 9.00
N PRO A 158 5.55 33.88 10.15
CA PRO A 158 4.85 35.14 10.35
C PRO A 158 5.90 36.24 10.44
N GLU A 159 5.65 37.38 9.77
CA GLU A 159 6.34 38.61 10.14
C GLU A 159 6.07 38.86 11.63
N LEU A 160 7.12 38.75 12.44
CA LEU A 160 7.09 39.17 13.83
C LEU A 160 6.85 40.69 13.82
N LYS A 161 5.66 41.12 14.22
CA LYS A 161 5.37 42.50 14.60
C LYS A 161 5.79 42.75 16.03
#